data_AF-A0A7M7NR09-F1
#
_entry.id   AF-A0A7M7NR09-F1
#
_cell.length_a   1.000
_cell.length_b   1.000
_cell.length_c   1.000
_cell.angle_alpha   90.00
_cell.angle_beta   90.00
_cell.angle_gamma   90.00
#
_symmetry.space_group_name_H-M   'P 1'
#
loop_
_entity.id
_entity.type
_entity.pdbx_description
1 polymer ?
#
loop_
_entity_poly.entity_id
_entity_poly.type
_entity_poly.pdbx_seq_one_letter_code
_entity_poly.pdbx_strand_id
1 'polypeptide(L)'
;MVLLPLIAEFLRQAYGWRGGLLIISALMSNIIPVGMAIKLYTDESSTQRNGFQSVPSSPPEFNEGEESNSSTSRDTEGDNRDEIGVFRSIANSLRQSDFYVDPVLNVVLCAIFVSYLVWAGWHSFLVPHALQRGISVRNTIIITFSAAVGNTFGRAAVGVLTNSLAKPVTLYLFLPILNIAALLCDVYFTNFYAMLVTSCISAMAVGGEAVLGHLVVRDRASPEKFDVAYAAEALFIGFGSFLGGYLSGMIADHFSSYNATFKLLAFIEVVVLLLMVVVRCKPKANPV
;
A
#
# COMPACT_ATOMS: atom_id res chain seq x y z
N MET A 1 1.25 8.57 12.57
CA MET A 1 1.84 9.41 11.50
C MET A 1 1.47 10.90 11.60
N VAL A 2 0.36 11.28 12.26
CA VAL A 2 -0.08 12.69 12.40
C VAL A 2 0.98 13.62 13.00
N LEU A 3 1.73 13.16 14.01
CA LEU A 3 2.76 13.97 14.68
C LEU A 3 4.11 13.99 13.93
N LEU A 4 4.30 13.13 12.94
CA LEU A 4 5.61 12.94 12.30
C LEU A 4 6.15 14.23 11.64
N PRO A 5 5.35 15.06 10.93
CA PRO A 5 5.86 16.31 10.36
C PRO A 5 6.37 17.29 11.42
N LEU A 6 5.69 17.38 12.57
CA LEU A 6 6.08 18.27 13.68
C LEU A 6 7.35 17.77 14.37
N ILE A 7 7.41 16.46 14.65
CA ILE A 7 8.58 15.82 15.26
C ILE A 7 9.78 15.93 14.32
N ALA A 8 9.59 15.67 13.02
CA ALA A 8 10.65 15.74 12.03
C ALA A 8 11.24 17.15 11.92
N GLU A 9 10.40 18.19 11.90
CA GLU A 9 10.90 19.57 11.90
C GLU A 9 11.66 19.92 13.19
N PHE A 10 11.12 19.55 14.35
CA PHE A 10 11.77 19.77 15.63
C PHE A 10 13.15 19.09 15.69
N LEU A 11 13.23 17.82 15.31
CA LEU A 11 14.48 17.06 15.28
C LEU A 11 15.47 17.64 14.25
N ARG A 12 14.99 18.10 13.10
CA ARG A 12 15.82 18.77 12.09
C ARG A 12 16.43 20.06 12.63
N GLN A 13 15.68 20.85 13.40
CA GLN A 13 16.17 22.08 14.01
C GLN A 13 17.17 21.82 15.15
N ALA A 14 16.90 20.82 16.00
CA ALA A 14 17.74 20.53 17.17
C ALA A 14 19.01 19.74 16.85
N TYR A 15 18.93 18.75 15.95
CA TYR A 15 19.99 17.76 15.71
C TYR A 15 20.46 17.71 14.25
N GLY A 16 19.95 18.59 13.39
CA GLY A 16 20.18 18.54 11.95
C GLY A 16 19.50 17.34 11.28
N TRP A 17 19.65 17.22 9.97
CA TRP A 17 19.00 16.14 9.21
C TRP A 17 19.58 14.75 9.54
N ARG A 18 20.89 14.63 9.77
CA ARG A 18 21.55 13.36 10.11
C ARG A 18 21.08 12.82 11.46
N GLY A 19 21.13 13.65 12.49
CA GLY A 19 20.68 13.28 13.84
C GLY A 19 19.17 13.02 13.88
N GLY A 20 18.38 13.83 13.18
CA GLY A 20 16.95 13.62 13.06
C GLY A 20 16.57 12.28 12.41
N LEU A 21 17.23 11.91 11.29
CA LEU A 21 17.01 10.61 10.65
C LEU A 21 17.42 9.44 11.56
N LEU A 22 18.52 9.56 12.30
CA LEU A 22 18.95 8.53 13.23
C LEU A 22 17.91 8.31 14.34
N ILE A 23 17.38 9.39 14.92
CA ILE A 23 16.34 9.29 15.96
C ILE A 23 15.03 8.73 15.38
N ILE A 24 14.59 9.17 14.19
CA ILE A 24 13.39 8.65 13.54
C ILE A 24 13.55 7.15 13.26
N SER A 25 14.72 6.71 12.80
CA SER A 25 14.99 5.28 12.55
C SER A 25 14.89 4.46 13.83
N ALA A 26 15.46 4.93 14.95
CA ALA A 26 15.33 4.28 16.26
C ALA A 26 13.86 4.20 16.71
N LEU A 27 13.06 5.24 16.46
CA LEU A 27 11.62 5.20 16.73
C LEU A 27 10.91 4.16 15.86
N MET A 28 11.26 4.06 14.57
CA MET A 28 10.68 3.05 13.67
C MET A 28 11.09 1.62 14.06
N SER A 29 12.30 1.40 14.61
CA SER A 29 12.75 0.09 15.10
C SER A 29 11.89 -0.50 16.22
N ASN A 30 11.06 0.32 16.89
CA ASN A 30 10.05 -0.18 17.83
C ASN A 30 8.98 -1.07 17.15
N ILE A 31 8.93 -1.15 15.82
CA ILE A 31 8.10 -2.13 15.12
C ILE A 31 8.52 -3.58 15.41
N ILE A 32 9.80 -3.82 15.71
CA ILE A 32 10.34 -5.15 16.02
C ILE A 32 9.68 -5.75 17.27
N PRO A 33 9.75 -5.12 18.46
CA PRO A 33 9.09 -5.66 19.64
C PRO A 33 7.57 -5.75 19.50
N VAL A 34 6.93 -4.83 18.75
CA VAL A 34 5.49 -4.92 18.45
C VAL A 34 5.16 -6.16 17.62
N GLY A 35 5.98 -6.48 16.61
CA GLY A 35 5.85 -7.70 15.82
C GLY A 35 6.05 -8.96 16.65
N MET A 36 7.04 -8.97 17.54
CA MET A 36 7.30 -10.09 18.46
C MET A 36 6.15 -10.35 19.44
N ALA A 37 5.31 -9.36 19.71
CA ALA A 37 4.15 -9.51 20.60
C ALA A 37 2.94 -10.18 19.92
N ILE A 38 2.93 -10.29 18.58
CA ILE A 38 1.84 -10.92 17.83
C ILE A 38 1.88 -12.44 18.05
N LYS A 39 0.87 -12.97 18.72
CA LYS A 39 0.69 -14.42 18.87
C LYS A 39 0.07 -14.98 17.59
N LEU A 40 0.83 -15.81 16.88
CA LEU A 40 0.30 -16.63 15.79
C LEU A 40 -0.32 -17.87 16.41
N TYR A 41 -1.65 -17.98 16.33
CA TYR A 41 -2.32 -19.24 16.61
C TYR A 41 -2.21 -20.10 15.36
N THR A 42 -1.32 -21.09 15.39
CA THR A 42 -1.29 -22.14 14.38
C THR A 42 -2.45 -23.09 14.70
N ASP A 43 -3.43 -23.17 13.82
CA ASP A 43 -4.48 -24.18 13.91
C ASP A 43 -3.82 -25.55 13.75
N GLU A 44 -3.86 -26.39 14.79
CA GLU A 44 -3.24 -27.73 14.79
C GLU A 44 -3.88 -28.71 13.79
N SER A 45 -4.89 -28.27 13.03
CA SER A 45 -5.57 -29.06 12.00
C SER A 45 -4.73 -29.27 10.72
N SER A 46 -3.68 -28.47 10.47
CA SER A 46 -2.80 -28.66 9.31
C SER A 46 -1.66 -29.66 9.52
N THR A 47 -1.37 -30.05 10.77
CA THR A 47 -0.21 -30.92 11.09
C THR A 47 -0.48 -32.40 10.81
N GLN A 48 -1.73 -32.81 10.54
CA GLN A 48 -2.02 -34.21 10.17
C GLN A 48 -1.76 -34.56 8.70
N ARG A 49 -1.38 -33.61 7.82
CA ARG A 49 -1.19 -33.92 6.38
C ARG A 49 0.25 -34.22 5.95
N ASN A 50 1.26 -33.96 6.80
CA ASN A 50 2.65 -34.31 6.50
C ASN A 50 3.22 -35.18 7.63
N GLY A 51 2.98 -36.49 7.52
CA GLY A 51 3.73 -37.50 8.27
C GLY A 51 5.19 -37.51 7.83
N PHE A 52 6.00 -36.61 8.37
CA PHE A 52 7.45 -36.79 8.41
C PHE A 52 7.77 -37.39 9.78
N GLN A 53 8.09 -38.68 9.79
CA GLN A 53 8.55 -39.39 10.98
C GLN A 53 9.76 -38.66 11.58
N SER A 54 9.61 -38.15 12.79
CA SER A 54 10.74 -37.78 13.63
C SER A 54 11.49 -39.06 14.03
N VAL A 55 12.71 -39.22 13.54
CA VAL A 55 13.64 -40.27 14.00
C VAL A 55 14.00 -39.99 15.46
N PRO A 56 13.95 -40.98 16.37
CA PRO A 56 14.31 -40.77 17.77
C PRO A 56 15.81 -40.54 17.91
N SER A 57 16.20 -39.44 18.54
CA SER A 57 17.56 -39.20 19.00
C SER A 57 17.81 -39.96 20.31
N SER A 58 18.40 -41.15 20.19
CA SER A 58 19.08 -41.86 21.28
C SER A 58 20.47 -42.26 20.78
N PRO A 59 21.57 -42.00 21.52
CA PRO A 59 22.90 -42.41 21.08
C PRO A 59 23.12 -43.90 21.38
N PRO A 60 23.60 -44.71 20.43
CA PRO A 60 24.21 -46.00 20.76
C PRO A 60 25.71 -45.84 20.99
N GLU A 61 26.17 -46.58 21.98
CA GLU A 61 27.56 -46.75 22.36
C GLU A 61 28.43 -47.29 21.21
N PHE A 62 29.66 -46.77 21.21
CA PHE A 62 30.92 -47.24 20.66
C PHE A 62 30.99 -48.70 20.17
N ASN A 63 31.42 -48.90 18.92
CA ASN A 63 32.38 -49.95 18.56
C ASN A 63 33.11 -49.64 17.24
N GLU A 64 34.40 -49.92 17.25
CA GLU A 64 35.41 -49.68 16.22
C GLU A 64 35.30 -50.64 15.01
N GLY A 65 35.77 -50.21 13.83
CA GLY A 65 36.10 -51.14 12.73
C GLY A 65 36.09 -50.54 11.31
N GLU A 66 37.30 -50.22 10.81
CA GLU A 66 37.82 -50.37 9.43
C GLU A 66 37.30 -49.54 8.23
N GLU A 67 38.21 -48.64 7.78
CA GLU A 67 38.69 -48.32 6.41
C GLU A 67 37.81 -48.48 5.14
N SER A 68 37.63 -47.36 4.40
CA SER A 68 38.39 -47.06 3.15
C SER A 68 37.62 -46.20 2.12
N ASN A 69 38.27 -45.08 1.75
CA ASN A 69 38.27 -44.30 0.50
C ASN A 69 37.07 -44.34 -0.48
N SER A 70 36.50 -43.17 -0.78
CA SER A 70 36.72 -42.51 -2.09
C SER A 70 36.13 -41.10 -2.13
N SER A 71 36.94 -40.18 -2.63
CA SER A 71 36.58 -38.81 -2.97
C SER A 71 35.72 -38.77 -4.23
N THR A 72 34.63 -37.99 -4.23
CA THR A 72 34.13 -37.34 -5.45
C THR A 72 33.36 -36.07 -5.07
N SER A 73 33.97 -34.94 -5.38
CA SER A 73 33.36 -33.62 -5.51
C SER A 73 32.16 -33.65 -6.45
N ARG A 74 31.00 -33.14 -6.00
CA ARG A 74 29.92 -32.65 -6.88
C ARG A 74 29.31 -31.38 -6.31
N ASP A 75 29.89 -30.28 -6.75
CA ASP A 75 29.28 -29.05 -7.24
C ASP A 75 27.76 -28.82 -7.02
N THR A 76 27.45 -27.76 -6.28
CA THR A 76 26.69 -26.58 -6.76
C THR A 76 25.46 -26.79 -7.66
N GLU A 77 24.54 -27.70 -7.31
CA GLU A 77 23.31 -27.97 -8.08
C GLU A 77 22.00 -27.84 -7.27
N GLY A 78 22.07 -27.18 -6.10
CA GLY A 78 20.98 -27.06 -5.13
C GLY A 78 20.14 -25.78 -5.25
N ASP A 79 20.66 -24.69 -5.80
CA ASP A 79 20.01 -23.36 -5.69
C ASP A 79 18.98 -23.09 -6.81
N ASN A 80 19.26 -23.54 -8.04
CA ASN A 80 18.39 -23.30 -9.19
C ASN A 80 17.08 -24.12 -9.20
N ARG A 81 16.99 -25.22 -8.44
CA ARG A 81 15.78 -26.07 -8.39
C ARG A 81 14.67 -25.42 -7.58
N ASP A 82 15.03 -24.66 -6.54
CA ASP A 82 14.08 -24.03 -5.64
C ASP A 82 13.48 -22.77 -6.26
N GLU A 83 14.27 -21.95 -6.97
CA GLU A 83 13.75 -20.78 -7.69
C GLU A 83 12.71 -21.16 -8.76
N ILE A 84 13.01 -22.19 -9.57
CA ILE A 84 12.09 -22.70 -10.59
C ILE A 84 10.81 -23.26 -9.94
N GLY A 85 10.93 -23.87 -8.76
CA GLY A 85 9.80 -24.34 -7.96
C GLY A 85 8.91 -23.21 -7.46
N VAL A 86 9.50 -22.15 -6.92
CA VAL A 86 8.77 -20.96 -6.42
C VAL A 86 8.05 -20.24 -7.55
N PHE A 87 8.73 -19.97 -8.69
CA PHE A 87 8.09 -19.34 -9.85
C PHE A 87 6.94 -20.18 -10.42
N ARG A 88 7.11 -21.51 -10.46
CA ARG A 88 6.04 -22.42 -10.91
C ARG A 88 4.86 -22.43 -9.93
N SER A 89 5.13 -22.39 -8.63
CA SER A 89 4.10 -22.29 -7.60
C SER A 89 3.31 -20.98 -7.73
N ILE A 90 3.99 -19.84 -7.87
CA ILE A 90 3.36 -18.53 -8.11
C ILE A 90 2.53 -18.56 -9.40
N ALA A 91 3.07 -19.09 -10.49
CA ALA A 91 2.36 -19.15 -11.77
C ALA A 91 1.10 -20.02 -11.70
N ASN A 92 1.16 -21.15 -10.97
CA ASN A 92 0.00 -22.01 -10.74
C ASN A 92 -1.05 -21.33 -9.85
N SER A 93 -0.63 -20.65 -8.78
CA SER A 93 -1.51 -19.87 -7.91
C SER A 93 -2.20 -18.73 -8.64
N LEU A 94 -1.50 -18.02 -9.54
CA LEU A 94 -2.08 -16.98 -10.40
C LEU A 94 -3.09 -17.54 -11.41
N ARG A 95 -2.81 -18.72 -12.00
CA ARG A 95 -3.73 -19.40 -12.93
C ARG A 95 -5.00 -19.88 -12.26
N GLN A 96 -4.90 -20.32 -11.00
CA GLN A 96 -6.05 -20.76 -10.22
C GLN A 96 -6.81 -19.60 -9.56
N SER A 97 -6.25 -18.39 -9.59
CA SER A 97 -6.85 -17.19 -8.98
C SER A 97 -8.08 -16.69 -9.75
N ASP A 98 -8.88 -15.87 -9.08
CA ASP A 98 -10.14 -15.36 -9.60
C ASP A 98 -9.99 -14.32 -10.72
N PHE A 99 -8.76 -13.96 -11.09
CA PHE A 99 -8.45 -13.03 -12.18
C PHE A 99 -9.09 -13.44 -13.53
N TYR A 100 -9.23 -14.75 -13.78
CA TYR A 100 -9.84 -15.27 -15.00
C TYR A 100 -11.35 -15.50 -14.87
N VAL A 101 -11.86 -15.59 -13.64
CA VAL A 101 -13.26 -15.93 -13.34
C VAL A 101 -14.10 -14.66 -13.20
N ASP A 102 -13.60 -13.66 -12.47
CA ASP A 102 -14.23 -12.34 -12.34
C ASP A 102 -13.34 -11.27 -13.00
N PRO A 103 -13.57 -10.91 -14.28
CA PRO A 103 -12.79 -9.86 -14.94
C PRO A 103 -12.95 -8.48 -14.26
N VAL A 104 -13.98 -8.29 -13.43
CA VAL A 104 -14.16 -7.06 -12.64
C VAL A 104 -13.06 -6.92 -11.58
N LEU A 105 -12.51 -8.03 -11.07
CA LEU A 105 -11.38 -7.99 -10.14
C LEU A 105 -10.17 -7.31 -10.78
N ASN A 106 -9.89 -7.56 -12.06
CA ASN A 106 -8.81 -6.89 -12.78
C ASN A 106 -9.07 -5.39 -12.94
N VAL A 107 -10.33 -4.99 -13.11
CA VAL A 107 -10.72 -3.56 -13.15
C VAL A 107 -10.51 -2.90 -11.79
N VAL A 108 -10.81 -3.59 -10.68
CA VAL A 108 -10.52 -3.11 -9.32
C VAL A 108 -9.01 -2.94 -9.12
N LEU A 109 -8.19 -3.93 -9.51
CA LEU A 109 -6.74 -3.82 -9.42
C LEU A 109 -6.18 -2.66 -10.25
N CYS A 110 -6.75 -2.44 -11.45
CA CYS A 110 -6.42 -1.28 -12.27
C CYS A 110 -6.82 0.04 -11.58
N ALA A 111 -8.01 0.12 -10.99
CA ALA A 111 -8.45 1.29 -10.24
C ALA A 111 -7.53 1.59 -9.04
N ILE A 112 -7.09 0.55 -8.32
CA ILE A 112 -6.13 0.67 -7.22
C ILE A 112 -4.80 1.19 -7.72
N PHE A 113 -4.25 0.60 -8.79
CA PHE A 113 -3.04 1.11 -9.41
C PHE A 113 -3.13 2.60 -9.72
N VAL A 114 -4.20 3.01 -10.41
CA VAL A 114 -4.44 4.41 -10.80
C VAL A 114 -4.64 5.34 -9.58
N SER A 115 -5.37 4.91 -8.55
CA SER A 115 -5.53 5.67 -7.30
C SER A 115 -4.18 5.86 -6.58
N TYR A 116 -3.31 4.84 -6.59
CA TYR A 116 -1.98 4.96 -5.99
C TYR A 116 -1.00 5.83 -6.78
N LEU A 117 -1.23 6.05 -8.09
CA LEU A 117 -0.54 7.13 -8.81
C LEU A 117 -0.86 8.49 -8.19
N VAL A 118 -2.14 8.73 -7.87
CA VAL A 118 -2.60 9.98 -7.24
C VAL A 118 -2.07 10.10 -5.82
N TRP A 119 -2.13 9.02 -5.04
CA TRP A 119 -1.61 8.98 -3.68
C TRP A 119 -0.15 9.42 -3.61
N ALA A 120 0.72 8.82 -4.44
CA ALA A 120 2.15 9.12 -4.44
C ALA A 120 2.43 10.53 -4.97
N GLY A 121 1.82 10.89 -6.10
CA GLY A 121 2.00 12.23 -6.70
C GLY A 121 1.62 13.35 -5.73
N TRP A 122 0.46 13.22 -5.07
CA TRP A 122 -0.02 14.22 -4.13
C TRP A 122 0.87 14.33 -2.89
N HIS A 123 1.22 13.21 -2.25
CA HIS A 123 2.06 13.23 -1.03
C HIS A 123 3.48 13.72 -1.29
N SER A 124 4.08 13.38 -2.44
CA SER A 124 5.42 13.82 -2.79
C SER A 124 5.51 15.31 -3.09
N PHE A 125 4.47 15.91 -3.69
CA PHE A 125 4.53 17.27 -4.20
C PHE A 125 3.70 18.30 -3.43
N LEU A 126 2.92 17.92 -2.40
CA LEU A 126 2.17 18.86 -1.56
C LEU A 126 3.07 19.93 -0.92
N VAL A 127 4.19 19.53 -0.32
CA VAL A 127 5.11 20.46 0.36
C VAL A 127 5.83 21.38 -0.65
N PRO A 128 6.48 20.86 -1.71
CA PRO A 128 7.05 21.70 -2.76
C PRO A 128 6.05 22.67 -3.40
N HIS A 129 4.81 22.24 -3.61
CA HIS A 129 3.73 23.07 -4.14
C HIS A 129 3.38 24.25 -3.21
N ALA A 130 3.27 24.01 -1.91
CA ALA A 130 3.04 25.07 -0.93
C ALA A 130 4.18 26.09 -0.93
N LEU A 131 5.43 25.62 -0.97
CA LEU A 131 6.61 26.46 -0.98
C LEU A 131 6.74 27.26 -2.30
N GLN A 132 6.41 26.66 -3.45
CA GLN A 132 6.39 27.36 -4.74
C GLN A 132 5.38 28.52 -4.75
N ARG A 133 4.28 28.40 -4.01
CA ARG A 133 3.29 29.47 -3.81
C ARG A 133 3.73 30.55 -2.81
N GLY A 134 4.94 30.46 -2.27
CA GLY A 134 5.48 31.40 -1.29
C GLY A 134 4.93 31.22 0.13
N ILE A 135 4.27 30.09 0.43
CA ILE A 135 3.82 29.79 1.79
C ILE A 135 5.04 29.51 2.67
N SER A 136 5.09 30.13 3.85
CA SER A 136 6.21 29.93 4.77
C SER A 136 6.36 28.46 5.20
N VAL A 137 7.57 28.05 5.56
CA VAL A 137 7.86 26.68 6.03
C VAL A 137 6.96 26.30 7.21
N ARG A 138 6.78 27.21 8.18
CA ARG A 138 5.90 27.01 9.34
C ARG A 138 4.46 26.72 8.91
N ASN A 139 3.92 27.51 7.98
CA ASN A 139 2.55 27.32 7.50
C ASN A 139 2.42 26.04 6.66
N THR A 140 3.46 25.66 5.92
CA THR A 140 3.51 24.41 5.16
C THR A 140 3.46 23.19 6.09
N ILE A 141 4.16 23.23 7.23
CA ILE A 141 4.07 22.18 8.25
C ILE A 141 2.65 22.05 8.79
N ILE A 142 1.94 23.17 9.00
CA ILE A 142 0.53 23.17 9.42
C ILE A 142 -0.36 22.52 8.35
N ILE A 143 -0.13 22.79 7.06
CA ILE A 143 -0.85 22.16 5.93
C ILE A 143 -0.62 20.65 5.89
N THR A 144 0.62 20.19 6.11
CA THR A 144 0.94 18.76 6.14
C THR A 144 0.36 18.09 7.39
N PHE A 145 0.31 18.80 8.51
CA PHE A 145 -0.35 18.33 9.72
C PHE A 145 -1.87 18.20 9.53
N SER A 146 -2.53 19.20 8.91
CA SER A 146 -3.97 19.13 8.62
C SER A 146 -4.29 17.97 7.68
N ALA A 147 -3.46 17.75 6.65
CA ALA A 147 -3.53 16.57 5.80
C ALA A 147 -3.43 15.27 6.61
N ALA A 148 -2.47 15.16 7.52
CA ALA A 148 -2.31 13.94 8.30
C ALA A 148 -3.52 13.66 9.22
N VAL A 149 -4.11 14.71 9.83
CA VAL A 149 -5.38 14.62 10.58
C VAL A 149 -6.51 14.16 9.67
N GLY A 150 -6.66 14.77 8.49
CA GLY A 150 -7.67 14.41 7.49
C GLY A 150 -7.56 12.93 7.09
N ASN A 151 -6.37 12.45 6.77
CA ASN A 151 -6.15 11.03 6.42
C ASN A 151 -6.50 10.08 7.58
N THR A 152 -6.16 10.41 8.83
CA THR A 152 -6.55 9.60 9.98
C THR A 152 -8.06 9.57 10.16
N PHE A 153 -8.73 10.72 10.04
CA PHE A 153 -10.18 10.80 10.15
C PHE A 153 -10.88 10.06 9.02
N GLY A 154 -10.42 10.19 7.77
CA GLY A 154 -10.98 9.50 6.60
C GLY A 154 -10.95 7.99 6.75
N ARG A 155 -9.81 7.44 7.21
CA ARG A 155 -9.66 6.01 7.50
C ARG A 155 -10.63 5.53 8.59
N ALA A 156 -10.74 6.28 9.69
CA ALA A 156 -11.63 5.92 10.79
C ALA A 156 -13.11 6.02 10.39
N ALA A 157 -13.49 7.11 9.72
CA ALA A 157 -14.86 7.36 9.28
C ALA A 157 -15.33 6.25 8.31
N VAL A 158 -14.53 5.95 7.29
CA VAL A 158 -14.82 4.87 6.34
C VAL A 158 -14.97 3.52 7.04
N GLY A 159 -14.11 3.20 8.01
CA GLY A 159 -14.21 1.96 8.78
C GLY A 159 -15.55 1.83 9.51
N VAL A 160 -16.01 2.91 10.15
CA VAL A 160 -17.31 2.95 10.83
C VAL A 160 -18.48 2.90 9.85
N LEU A 161 -18.41 3.69 8.77
CA LEU A 161 -19.48 3.78 7.76
C LEU A 161 -19.69 2.44 7.04
N THR A 162 -18.61 1.72 6.74
CA THR A 162 -18.69 0.42 6.08
C THR A 162 -19.31 -0.65 6.99
N ASN A 163 -19.11 -0.54 8.31
CA ASN A 163 -19.68 -1.48 9.27
C ASN A 163 -21.20 -1.28 9.48
N SER A 164 -21.72 -0.08 9.24
CA SER A 164 -23.07 0.29 9.71
C SER A 164 -24.02 0.89 8.67
N LEU A 165 -23.53 1.47 7.57
CA LEU A 165 -24.36 2.37 6.73
C LEU A 165 -24.30 2.09 5.23
N ALA A 166 -23.17 1.65 4.66
CA ALA A 166 -23.04 1.58 3.21
C ALA A 166 -22.06 0.51 2.70
N LYS A 167 -22.32 0.02 1.48
CA LYS A 167 -21.43 -0.91 0.78
C LYS A 167 -20.09 -0.22 0.44
N PRO A 168 -18.94 -0.91 0.57
CA PRO A 168 -17.63 -0.34 0.30
C PRO A 168 -17.52 0.34 -1.07
N VAL A 169 -18.04 -0.30 -2.13
CA VAL A 169 -18.00 0.21 -3.51
C VAL A 169 -18.76 1.54 -3.64
N THR A 170 -19.89 1.70 -2.94
CA THR A 170 -20.67 2.93 -3.00
C THR A 170 -19.95 4.08 -2.31
N LEU A 171 -19.38 3.83 -1.11
CA LEU A 171 -18.56 4.82 -0.42
C LEU A 171 -17.33 5.19 -1.26
N TYR A 172 -16.74 4.21 -1.95
CA TYR A 172 -15.57 4.43 -2.80
C TYR A 172 -15.90 5.44 -3.90
N LEU A 173 -17.09 5.42 -4.50
CA LEU A 173 -17.45 6.39 -5.56
C LEU A 173 -17.50 7.85 -5.09
N PHE A 174 -17.83 8.09 -3.82
CA PHE A 174 -17.94 9.46 -3.31
C PHE A 174 -16.58 10.11 -3.03
N LEU A 175 -15.55 9.31 -2.68
CA LEU A 175 -14.25 9.84 -2.27
C LEU A 175 -13.46 10.47 -3.44
N PRO A 176 -13.36 9.86 -4.65
CA PRO A 176 -12.74 10.49 -5.80
C PRO A 176 -13.43 11.77 -6.22
N ILE A 177 -14.77 11.83 -6.14
CA ILE A 177 -15.52 13.08 -6.45
C ILE A 177 -15.09 14.19 -5.48
N LEU A 178 -15.01 13.88 -4.19
CA LEU A 178 -14.56 14.80 -3.17
C LEU A 178 -13.10 15.21 -3.40
N ASN A 179 -12.23 14.27 -3.76
CA ASN A 179 -10.81 14.54 -4.01
C ASN A 179 -10.59 15.38 -5.27
N ILE A 180 -11.29 15.09 -6.37
CA ILE A 180 -11.28 15.91 -7.60
C ILE A 180 -11.65 17.35 -7.27
N ALA A 181 -12.74 17.56 -6.53
CA ALA A 181 -13.17 18.89 -6.13
C ALA A 181 -12.12 19.62 -5.28
N ALA A 182 -11.48 18.90 -4.34
CA ALA A 182 -10.42 19.46 -3.50
C ALA A 182 -9.15 19.82 -4.30
N LEU A 183 -8.71 18.94 -5.21
CA LEU A 183 -7.56 19.19 -6.08
C LEU A 183 -7.79 20.37 -7.02
N LEU A 184 -8.97 20.46 -7.65
CA LEU A 184 -9.31 21.59 -8.52
C LEU A 184 -9.42 22.89 -7.71
N CYS A 185 -10.07 22.86 -6.55
CA CYS A 185 -10.14 24.00 -5.65
C CYS A 185 -8.72 24.46 -5.24
N ASP A 186 -7.83 23.53 -4.89
CA ASP A 186 -6.45 23.86 -4.57
C ASP A 186 -5.73 24.54 -5.75
N VAL A 187 -5.91 24.03 -6.98
CA VAL A 187 -5.27 24.58 -8.19
C VAL A 187 -5.72 26.02 -8.48
N TYR A 188 -7.00 26.34 -8.29
CA TYR A 188 -7.55 27.64 -8.66
C TYR A 188 -7.50 28.67 -7.52
N PHE A 189 -7.49 28.25 -6.25
CA PHE A 189 -7.45 29.15 -5.11
C PHE A 189 -6.07 29.12 -4.42
N THR A 190 -5.28 30.16 -4.60
CA THR A 190 -3.89 30.25 -4.12
C THR A 190 -3.74 30.73 -2.67
N ASN A 191 -4.80 30.67 -1.87
CA ASN A 191 -4.81 31.17 -0.49
C ASN A 191 -4.37 30.08 0.51
N PHE A 192 -3.67 30.48 1.58
CA PHE A 192 -3.26 29.56 2.65
C PHE A 192 -4.43 28.75 3.21
N TYR A 193 -5.55 29.41 3.51
CA TYR A 193 -6.74 28.73 4.05
C TYR A 193 -7.37 27.76 3.06
N ALA A 194 -7.37 28.10 1.77
CA ALA A 194 -7.85 27.20 0.74
C ALA A 194 -7.01 25.93 0.72
N MET A 195 -5.68 26.07 0.64
CA MET A 195 -4.74 24.95 0.63
C MET A 195 -4.80 24.11 1.91
N LEU A 196 -5.02 24.71 3.08
CA LEU A 196 -5.17 24.01 4.35
C LEU A 196 -6.42 23.12 4.41
N VAL A 197 -7.54 23.63 3.88
CA VAL A 197 -8.81 22.90 3.84
C VAL A 197 -8.79 21.83 2.74
N THR A 198 -8.32 22.17 1.55
CA THR A 198 -8.23 21.22 0.44
C THR A 198 -7.24 20.10 0.74
N SER A 199 -6.11 20.38 1.39
CA SER A 199 -5.16 19.32 1.78
C SER A 199 -5.77 18.34 2.78
N CYS A 200 -6.56 18.84 3.74
CA CYS A 200 -7.27 18.01 4.71
C CYS A 200 -8.31 17.12 4.03
N ILE A 201 -9.11 17.70 3.12
CA ILE A 201 -10.16 16.98 2.38
C ILE A 201 -9.56 15.93 1.43
N SER A 202 -8.53 16.30 0.65
CA SER A 202 -7.83 15.36 -0.23
C SER A 202 -7.21 14.22 0.56
N ALA A 203 -6.52 14.50 1.67
CA ALA A 203 -5.94 13.46 2.51
C ALA A 203 -6.99 12.54 3.13
N MET A 204 -8.15 13.09 3.51
CA MET A 204 -9.28 12.31 4.01
C MET A 204 -9.85 11.38 2.94
N ALA A 205 -10.05 11.88 1.72
CA ALA A 205 -10.55 11.08 0.60
C ALA A 205 -9.58 9.96 0.25
N VAL A 206 -8.31 10.30 -0.01
CA VAL A 206 -7.24 9.36 -0.33
C VAL A 206 -7.02 8.33 0.80
N GLY A 207 -7.09 8.76 2.06
CA GLY A 207 -7.00 7.87 3.22
C GLY A 207 -8.16 6.88 3.29
N GLY A 208 -9.37 7.34 2.98
CA GLY A 208 -10.55 6.49 2.91
C GLY A 208 -10.50 5.49 1.74
N GLU A 209 -10.05 5.93 0.56
CA GLU A 209 -9.86 5.08 -0.61
C GLU A 209 -8.86 3.95 -0.34
N ALA A 210 -7.76 4.25 0.36
CA ALA A 210 -6.79 3.23 0.75
C ALA A 210 -7.41 2.12 1.60
N VAL A 211 -8.41 2.42 2.44
CA VAL A 211 -9.12 1.39 3.23
C VAL A 211 -10.15 0.67 2.37
N LEU A 212 -10.96 1.41 1.60
CA LEU A 212 -12.01 0.83 0.78
C LEU A 212 -11.45 -0.05 -0.34
N GLY A 213 -10.28 0.26 -0.90
CA GLY A 213 -9.62 -0.56 -1.93
C GLY A 213 -9.46 -2.01 -1.48
N HIS A 214 -8.83 -2.20 -0.32
CA HIS A 214 -8.65 -3.51 0.31
C HIS A 214 -9.98 -4.21 0.60
N LEU A 215 -11.00 -3.47 1.05
CA LEU A 215 -12.33 -4.03 1.33
C LEU A 215 -13.05 -4.46 0.04
N VAL A 216 -12.92 -3.68 -1.04
CA VAL A 216 -13.50 -4.05 -2.34
C VAL A 216 -12.82 -5.28 -2.91
N VAL A 217 -11.49 -5.40 -2.79
CA VAL A 217 -10.76 -6.62 -3.19
C VAL A 217 -11.22 -7.81 -2.35
N ARG A 218 -11.34 -7.65 -1.03
CA ARG A 218 -11.82 -8.70 -0.12
C ARG A 218 -13.24 -9.18 -0.45
N ASP A 219 -14.15 -8.25 -0.74
CA ASP A 219 -15.54 -8.59 -1.10
C ASP A 219 -15.62 -9.33 -2.45
N ARG A 220 -14.66 -9.06 -3.36
CA ARG A 220 -14.63 -9.62 -4.71
C ARG A 220 -13.88 -10.92 -4.82
N ALA A 221 -12.74 -11.07 -4.17
CA ALA A 221 -11.98 -12.31 -4.17
C ALA A 221 -12.76 -13.43 -3.46
N SER A 222 -12.50 -14.67 -3.87
CA SER A 222 -12.97 -15.84 -3.14
C SER A 222 -12.14 -15.99 -1.85
N PRO A 223 -12.76 -16.35 -0.71
CA PRO A 223 -12.04 -16.46 0.57
C PRO A 223 -10.81 -17.36 0.51
N GLU A 224 -10.89 -18.47 -0.22
CA GLU A 224 -9.80 -19.45 -0.39
C GLU A 224 -8.59 -18.92 -1.17
N LYS A 225 -8.78 -17.86 -1.97
CA LYS A 225 -7.78 -17.32 -2.89
C LYS A 225 -7.43 -15.86 -2.58
N PHE A 226 -7.93 -15.35 -1.46
CA PHE A 226 -7.76 -13.96 -1.07
C PHE A 226 -6.28 -13.57 -0.95
N ASP A 227 -5.44 -14.45 -0.42
CA ASP A 227 -4.00 -14.19 -0.25
C ASP A 227 -3.31 -13.86 -1.60
N VAL A 228 -3.68 -14.57 -2.67
CA VAL A 228 -3.14 -14.31 -4.02
C VAL A 228 -3.67 -12.99 -4.57
N ALA A 229 -4.95 -12.69 -4.36
CA ALA A 229 -5.55 -11.43 -4.78
C ALA A 229 -4.93 -10.23 -4.03
N TYR A 230 -4.68 -10.38 -2.73
CA TYR A 230 -4.04 -9.38 -1.89
C TYR A 230 -2.56 -9.17 -2.25
N ALA A 231 -1.83 -10.25 -2.56
CA ALA A 231 -0.46 -10.14 -3.06
C ALA A 231 -0.40 -9.40 -4.40
N ALA A 232 -1.32 -9.68 -5.32
CA ALA A 232 -1.43 -8.94 -6.58
C ALA A 232 -1.77 -7.46 -6.32
N GLU A 233 -2.74 -7.18 -5.46
CA GLU A 233 -3.08 -5.82 -5.02
C GLU A 233 -1.84 -5.06 -4.53
N ALA A 234 -1.04 -5.65 -3.64
CA ALA A 234 0.18 -5.05 -3.13
C ALA A 234 1.20 -4.70 -4.24
N LEU A 235 1.33 -5.55 -5.27
CA LEU A 235 2.17 -5.25 -6.43
C LEU A 235 1.64 -4.03 -7.20
N PHE A 236 0.34 -3.98 -7.49
CA PHE A 236 -0.27 -2.84 -8.18
C PHE A 236 -0.15 -1.54 -7.37
N ILE A 237 -0.29 -1.60 -6.05
CA ILE A 237 -0.03 -0.49 -5.12
C ILE A 237 1.42 0.02 -5.27
N GLY A 238 2.39 -0.89 -5.25
CA GLY A 238 3.81 -0.56 -5.38
C GLY A 238 4.15 0.09 -6.72
N PHE A 239 3.70 -0.51 -7.83
CA PHE A 239 3.91 0.03 -9.17
C PHE A 239 3.21 1.38 -9.37
N GLY A 240 1.97 1.51 -8.90
CA GLY A 240 1.21 2.77 -8.95
C GLY A 240 1.93 3.88 -8.18
N SER A 241 2.43 3.57 -6.99
CA SER A 241 3.16 4.54 -6.16
C SER A 241 4.46 5.01 -6.83
N PHE A 242 5.22 4.07 -7.40
CA PHE A 242 6.47 4.38 -8.11
C PHE A 242 6.20 5.28 -9.34
N LEU A 243 5.25 4.88 -10.19
CA LEU A 243 4.95 5.61 -11.42
C LEU A 243 4.28 6.97 -11.12
N GLY A 244 3.45 7.04 -10.08
CA GLY A 244 2.81 8.27 -9.61
C GLY A 244 3.80 9.36 -9.24
N GLY A 245 4.80 9.02 -8.41
CA GLY A 245 5.87 9.96 -8.06
C GLY A 245 6.68 10.41 -9.28
N TYR A 246 7.05 9.47 -10.16
CA TYR A 246 7.82 9.76 -11.37
C TYR A 246 7.08 10.68 -12.35
N LEU A 247 5.84 10.34 -12.73
CA LEU A 247 5.04 11.15 -13.66
C LEU A 247 4.77 12.55 -13.10
N SER A 248 4.49 12.63 -11.79
CA SER A 248 4.22 13.90 -11.12
C SER A 248 5.44 14.83 -11.12
N GLY A 249 6.63 14.27 -10.93
CA GLY A 249 7.89 15.01 -11.02
C GLY A 249 8.22 15.45 -12.44
N MET A 250 8.09 14.53 -13.40
CA MET A 250 8.33 14.84 -14.82
C MET A 250 7.45 15.99 -15.33
N ILE A 251 6.17 16.02 -14.94
CA ILE A 251 5.25 17.12 -15.28
C ILE A 251 5.62 18.41 -14.55
N ALA A 252 5.98 18.32 -13.26
CA ALA A 252 6.41 19.48 -12.49
C ALA A 252 7.64 20.14 -13.13
N ASP A 253 8.61 19.34 -13.57
CA ASP A 253 9.85 19.81 -14.20
C ASP A 253 9.57 20.37 -15.60
N HIS A 254 8.82 19.65 -16.44
CA HIS A 254 8.50 20.08 -17.80
C HIS A 254 7.77 21.42 -17.86
N PHE A 255 6.79 21.62 -16.97
CA PHE A 255 6.00 22.87 -16.91
C PHE A 255 6.54 23.87 -15.89
N SER A 256 7.59 23.52 -15.14
CA SER A 256 8.12 24.29 -14.00
C SER A 256 7.01 24.73 -13.01
N SER A 257 5.98 23.90 -12.85
CA SER A 257 4.77 24.26 -12.10
C SER A 257 4.09 23.04 -11.47
N TYR A 258 3.96 23.07 -10.14
CA TYR A 258 3.21 22.04 -9.42
C TYR A 258 1.69 22.15 -9.66
N ASN A 259 1.18 23.31 -10.09
CA ASN A 259 -0.22 23.42 -10.54
C ASN A 259 -0.52 22.48 -11.73
N ALA A 260 0.44 22.28 -12.64
CA ALA A 260 0.28 21.34 -13.76
C ALA A 260 0.19 19.89 -13.26
N THR A 261 1.04 19.52 -12.30
CA THR A 261 0.99 18.22 -11.63
C THR A 261 -0.35 18.00 -10.95
N PHE A 262 -0.87 18.93 -10.17
CA PHE A 262 -2.15 18.77 -9.47
C PHE A 262 -3.35 18.71 -10.43
N LYS A 263 -3.29 19.37 -11.59
CA LYS A 263 -4.28 19.19 -12.67
C LYS A 263 -4.23 17.79 -13.27
N LEU A 264 -3.02 17.25 -13.50
CA LEU A 264 -2.86 15.87 -13.95
C LEU A 264 -3.44 14.89 -12.91
N LEU A 265 -3.15 15.09 -11.63
CA LEU A 265 -3.68 14.24 -10.56
C LEU A 265 -5.22 14.26 -10.55
N ALA A 266 -5.84 15.42 -10.69
CA ALA A 266 -7.30 15.53 -10.78
C ALA A 266 -7.86 14.78 -12.01
N PHE A 267 -7.15 14.81 -13.14
CA PHE A 267 -7.53 14.04 -14.34
C PHE A 267 -7.41 12.52 -14.12
N ILE A 268 -6.31 12.07 -13.52
CA ILE A 268 -6.10 10.65 -13.18
C ILE A 268 -7.18 10.18 -12.21
N GLU A 269 -7.59 11.02 -11.26
CA GLU A 269 -8.66 10.72 -10.31
C GLU A 269 -10.04 10.55 -10.98
N VAL A 270 -10.32 11.28 -12.07
CA VAL A 270 -11.50 11.03 -12.91
C VAL A 270 -11.46 9.62 -13.51
N VAL A 271 -10.28 9.15 -13.93
CA VAL A 271 -10.12 7.78 -14.44
C VAL A 271 -10.40 6.75 -13.33
N VAL A 272 -9.93 6.97 -12.10
CA VAL A 272 -10.28 6.13 -10.94
C VAL A 272 -11.79 6.05 -10.77
N LEU A 273 -12.47 7.19 -10.78
CA LEU A 273 -13.93 7.26 -10.64
C LEU A 273 -14.63 6.45 -11.74
N LEU A 274 -14.21 6.61 -13.00
CA LEU A 274 -14.80 5.88 -14.14
C LEU A 274 -14.60 4.36 -14.01
N LEU A 275 -13.41 3.90 -13.62
CA LEU A 275 -13.14 2.48 -13.38
C LEU A 275 -14.02 1.93 -12.26
N MET A 276 -14.20 2.68 -11.18
CA MET A 276 -15.04 2.26 -10.06
C MET A 276 -16.53 2.27 -10.38
N VAL A 277 -16.99 3.14 -11.29
CA VAL A 277 -18.36 3.07 -11.83
C VAL A 277 -18.58 1.76 -12.57
N VAL A 278 -17.62 1.31 -13.38
CA VAL A 278 -17.69 0.00 -14.05
C VAL A 278 -17.81 -1.14 -13.03
N VAL A 279 -16.99 -1.11 -11.97
CA VAL A 279 -17.06 -2.09 -10.87
C VAL A 279 -18.43 -2.10 -10.20
N ARG A 280 -19.04 -0.91 -10.00
CA ARG A 280 -20.36 -0.78 -9.39
C ARG A 280 -21.49 -1.31 -10.28
N CYS A 281 -21.37 -1.16 -11.60
CA CYS A 281 -22.35 -1.62 -12.58
C CYS A 281 -22.32 -3.14 -12.80
N LYS A 282 -21.20 -3.81 -12.51
CA LYS A 282 -21.04 -5.26 -12.66
C LYS A 282 -20.89 -5.92 -11.29
N PRO A 283 -21.98 -6.11 -10.51
CA PRO A 283 -21.92 -6.80 -9.24
C PRO A 283 -21.39 -8.24 -9.41
N LYS A 284 -20.73 -8.76 -8.38
CA LYS A 284 -20.21 -10.14 -8.36
C LYS A 284 -21.37 -11.08 -8.65
N ALA A 285 -21.23 -11.94 -9.66
CA ALA A 285 -22.22 -12.98 -9.90
C ALA A 285 -22.23 -13.90 -8.66
N ASN A 286 -23.40 -14.14 -8.07
CA ASN A 286 -23.49 -15.12 -7.00
C ASN A 286 -23.10 -16.49 -7.57
N PRO A 287 -22.24 -17.25 -6.89
CA PRO A 287 -22.05 -18.65 -7.25
C PRO A 287 -23.42 -19.34 -7.13
N VAL A 288 -23.87 -19.95 -8.23
CA VAL A 288 -25.04 -20.85 -8.25
C VAL A 288 -24.66 -22.16 -7.59
#